data_AF-A0A3M6UER3-F1
#
_entry.id   AF-A0A3M6UER3-F1
#
_cell.length_a   1.000
_cell.length_b   1.000
_cell.length_c   1.000
_cell.angle_alpha   90.00
_cell.angle_beta   90.00
_cell.angle_gamma   90.00
#
_symmetry.space_group_name_H-M   'P 1'
#
loop_
_entity.id
_entity.type
_entity.pdbx_description
1 polymer ?
#
loop_
_entity_poly.entity_id
_entity_poly.type
_entity_poly.pdbx_seq_one_letter_code
_entity_poly.pdbx_strand_id
1 'polypeptide(L)'
;MTYLILVFGILVLAPPLIKGASKPLPTVYIQMDLKYTWSEFCLLETYFKAKMADLVLDDHGHHLNVSQIYINNFDENCPPKNNVDKASPKFYIIKPGGAYDEVNKNATIKAYETLRYLTDNNLGVLAGPLFQRKIEKVEAKGEDAPPKPTGFTELERTYIAIGIACGILAIIVSIAVIVYVIKNKKNGGRTNENKSTREFIGEENRLHTSPEFIGEENRLHASPPHNVS
;
A
#
# COMPACT_ATOMS: atom_id res chain seq x y z
N MET A 1 -18.17 -14.59 -69.66
CA MET A 1 -18.38 -14.20 -68.25
C MET A 1 -18.45 -15.46 -67.40
N THR A 2 -17.31 -16.11 -67.15
CA THR A 2 -17.31 -17.47 -66.54
C THR A 2 -16.08 -17.76 -65.68
N TYR A 3 -15.39 -16.71 -65.22
CA TYR A 3 -14.20 -16.84 -64.36
C TYR A 3 -14.31 -16.09 -63.02
N LEU A 4 -15.45 -15.45 -62.73
CA LEU A 4 -15.65 -14.63 -61.54
C LEU A 4 -16.33 -15.35 -60.37
N ILE A 5 -16.73 -16.62 -60.55
CA ILE A 5 -17.47 -17.39 -59.53
C ILE A 5 -16.53 -18.30 -58.71
N LEU A 6 -15.30 -18.56 -59.17
CA LEU A 6 -14.39 -19.51 -58.50
C LEU A 6 -13.55 -18.92 -57.36
N VAL A 7 -13.51 -17.59 -57.19
CA VAL A 7 -12.73 -16.95 -56.12
C VAL A 7 -13.55 -16.78 -54.82
N PHE A 8 -14.88 -16.82 -54.89
CA PHE A 8 -15.74 -16.76 -53.70
C PHE A 8 -16.09 -18.14 -53.10
N GLY A 9 -15.69 -19.23 -53.77
CA GLY A 9 -16.06 -20.60 -53.38
C GLY A 9 -15.13 -21.32 -52.40
N ILE A 10 -14.02 -20.71 -51.96
CA ILE A 10 -13.02 -21.35 -51.07
C ILE A 10 -12.79 -20.52 -49.80
N LEU A 11 -13.84 -19.91 -49.26
CA LEU A 11 -13.79 -19.23 -47.95
C LEU A 11 -14.86 -19.71 -46.97
N VAL A 12 -15.56 -20.80 -47.31
CA VAL A 12 -16.53 -21.46 -46.44
C VAL A 12 -16.16 -22.91 -46.37
N LEU A 13 -15.29 -23.25 -45.40
CA LEU A 13 -15.09 -24.55 -44.75
C LEU A 13 -13.75 -24.54 -43.99
N ALA A 14 -13.44 -23.44 -43.28
CA ALA A 14 -12.69 -23.61 -42.05
C ALA A 14 -13.71 -24.11 -41.03
N PRO A 15 -13.60 -25.34 -40.49
CA PRO A 15 -14.35 -25.68 -39.29
C PRO A 15 -14.03 -24.58 -38.27
N PRO A 16 -15.01 -24.05 -37.53
CA PRO A 16 -14.68 -23.17 -36.43
C PRO A 16 -13.74 -23.98 -35.54
N LEU A 17 -12.48 -23.54 -35.46
CA LEU A 17 -11.61 -23.88 -34.35
C LEU A 17 -12.34 -23.32 -33.13
N ILE A 18 -13.24 -24.10 -32.55
CA ILE A 18 -13.79 -23.88 -31.23
C ILE A 18 -12.61 -24.10 -30.28
N LYS A 19 -11.72 -23.11 -30.22
CA LYS A 19 -11.00 -22.81 -28.99
C LYS A 19 -12.11 -22.58 -27.97
N GLY A 20 -12.19 -23.47 -26.98
CA GLY A 20 -13.26 -23.51 -25.98
C GLY A 20 -13.67 -22.11 -25.59
N ALA A 21 -14.88 -21.71 -26.01
CA ALA A 21 -15.39 -20.40 -25.69
C ALA A 21 -15.57 -20.35 -24.18
N SER A 22 -14.84 -19.47 -23.53
CA SER A 22 -15.02 -19.19 -22.12
C SER A 22 -16.50 -18.95 -21.86
N LYS A 23 -17.09 -19.73 -20.95
CA LYS A 23 -18.48 -19.52 -20.57
C LYS A 23 -18.64 -18.06 -20.11
N PRO A 24 -19.76 -17.39 -20.43
CA PRO A 24 -19.94 -16.00 -20.07
C PRO A 24 -19.82 -15.86 -18.54
N LEU A 25 -19.07 -14.85 -18.10
CA LEU A 25 -18.94 -14.57 -16.68
C LEU A 25 -20.28 -14.07 -16.13
N PRO A 26 -20.69 -14.54 -14.94
CA PRO A 26 -21.95 -14.13 -14.33
C PRO A 26 -21.90 -12.70 -13.80
N THR A 27 -23.06 -12.20 -13.35
CA THR A 27 -23.19 -10.85 -12.80
C THR A 27 -22.37 -10.62 -11.52
N VAL A 28 -21.94 -11.68 -10.83
CA VAL A 28 -20.98 -11.61 -9.72
C VAL A 28 -20.06 -12.82 -9.71
N TYR A 29 -18.76 -12.57 -9.62
CA TYR A 29 -17.73 -13.60 -9.48
C TYR A 29 -16.54 -13.09 -8.68
N ILE A 30 -15.72 -14.01 -8.22
CA ILE A 30 -14.49 -13.76 -7.47
C ILE A 30 -13.31 -13.99 -8.41
N GLN A 31 -12.42 -13.01 -8.49
CA GLN A 31 -11.10 -13.17 -9.07
C GLN A 31 -10.07 -13.23 -7.93
N MET A 32 -9.30 -14.31 -7.90
CA MET A 32 -8.25 -14.50 -6.91
C MET A 32 -6.90 -14.60 -7.61
N ASP A 33 -6.02 -13.63 -7.37
CA ASP A 33 -4.66 -13.62 -7.91
C ASP A 33 -3.74 -14.41 -6.98
N LEU A 34 -3.07 -15.43 -7.54
CA LEU A 34 -2.22 -16.35 -6.81
C LEU A 34 -0.74 -16.20 -7.20
N LYS A 35 0.15 -16.56 -6.27
CA LYS A 35 1.58 -16.76 -6.53
C LYS A 35 1.88 -18.02 -7.33
N TYR A 36 0.90 -18.92 -7.45
CA TYR A 36 1.01 -20.12 -8.27
C TYR A 36 0.92 -19.77 -9.74
N THR A 37 1.58 -20.56 -10.57
CA THR A 37 1.28 -20.62 -12.00
C THR A 37 -0.01 -21.40 -12.23
N TRP A 38 -0.61 -21.24 -13.41
CA TRP A 38 -1.76 -22.06 -13.81
C TRP A 38 -1.41 -23.54 -13.76
N SER A 39 -0.24 -23.96 -14.26
CA SER A 39 0.18 -25.37 -14.22
C SER A 39 0.16 -25.97 -12.80
N GLU A 40 0.59 -25.22 -11.79
CA GLU A 40 0.52 -25.63 -10.38
C GLU A 40 -0.92 -25.61 -9.87
N PHE A 41 -1.70 -24.56 -10.18
CA PHE A 41 -3.07 -24.44 -9.73
C PHE A 41 -4.00 -25.53 -10.32
N CYS A 42 -3.76 -25.96 -11.56
CA CYS A 42 -4.51 -27.04 -12.18
C CYS A 42 -4.41 -28.35 -11.38
N LEU A 43 -3.27 -28.60 -10.70
CA LEU A 43 -3.09 -29.76 -9.83
C LEU A 43 -3.82 -29.61 -8.48
N LEU A 44 -4.23 -28.39 -8.13
CA LEU A 44 -4.86 -28.04 -6.86
C LEU A 44 -6.36 -27.85 -6.97
N GLU A 45 -6.98 -28.08 -8.14
CA GLU A 45 -8.41 -27.80 -8.37
C GLU A 45 -9.31 -28.44 -7.31
N THR A 46 -9.19 -29.76 -7.12
CA THR A 46 -10.03 -30.51 -6.17
C THR A 46 -9.81 -30.02 -4.74
N TYR A 47 -8.55 -29.75 -4.38
CA TYR A 47 -8.20 -29.24 -3.06
C TYR A 47 -8.77 -27.84 -2.82
N PHE A 48 -8.66 -26.97 -3.82
CA PHE A 48 -9.21 -25.62 -3.79
C PHE A 48 -10.73 -25.66 -3.59
N LYS A 49 -11.47 -26.42 -4.42
CA LYS A 49 -12.93 -26.52 -4.32
C LYS A 49 -13.36 -27.09 -2.96
N ALA A 50 -12.67 -28.10 -2.45
CA ALA A 50 -12.94 -28.67 -1.13
C ALA A 50 -12.74 -27.63 -0.01
N LYS A 51 -11.63 -26.88 -0.03
CA LYS A 51 -11.37 -25.86 0.99
C LYS A 51 -12.36 -24.70 0.91
N MET A 52 -12.76 -24.28 -0.28
CA MET A 52 -13.80 -23.27 -0.43
C MET A 52 -15.16 -23.76 0.08
N ALA A 53 -15.49 -25.03 -0.17
CA ALA A 53 -16.71 -25.65 0.33
C ALA A 53 -16.75 -25.74 1.86
N ASP A 54 -15.62 -26.06 2.50
CA ASP A 54 -15.48 -26.05 3.95
C ASP A 54 -15.58 -24.63 4.53
N LEU A 55 -15.00 -23.64 3.84
CA LEU A 55 -14.82 -22.30 4.36
C LEU A 55 -16.10 -21.45 4.30
N VAL A 56 -16.91 -21.63 3.27
CA VAL A 56 -18.06 -20.78 2.99
C VAL A 56 -19.33 -21.49 3.45
N LEU A 57 -20.13 -20.79 4.25
CA LEU A 57 -21.45 -21.23 4.65
C LEU A 57 -22.51 -20.63 3.73
N ASP A 58 -23.53 -21.42 3.43
CA ASP A 58 -24.70 -20.98 2.70
C ASP A 58 -25.60 -20.04 3.55
N ASP A 59 -26.79 -19.74 3.05
CA ASP A 59 -27.74 -18.86 3.72
C ASP A 59 -28.40 -19.50 4.94
N HIS A 60 -28.27 -20.83 5.07
CA HIS A 60 -28.80 -21.63 6.17
C HIS A 60 -27.72 -22.05 7.16
N GLY A 61 -26.47 -21.61 6.97
CA GLY A 61 -25.34 -21.96 7.83
C GLY A 61 -24.76 -23.34 7.56
N HIS A 62 -25.10 -23.98 6.45
CA HIS A 62 -24.52 -25.25 6.02
C HIS A 62 -23.29 -25.03 5.14
N HIS A 63 -22.36 -25.97 5.18
CA HIS A 63 -21.23 -26.00 4.25
C HIS A 63 -21.73 -26.20 2.81
N LEU A 64 -21.04 -25.58 1.87
CA LEU A 64 -21.33 -25.79 0.44
C LEU A 64 -20.87 -27.19 0.00
N ASN A 65 -21.44 -27.69 -1.09
CA ASN A 65 -20.90 -28.84 -1.78
C ASN A 65 -19.75 -28.40 -2.72
N VAL A 66 -18.73 -29.24 -2.88
CA VAL A 66 -17.63 -29.05 -3.84
C VAL A 66 -18.16 -28.79 -5.26
N SER A 67 -19.26 -29.45 -5.64
CA SER A 67 -19.90 -29.26 -6.95
C SER A 67 -20.46 -27.86 -7.15
N GLN A 68 -20.72 -27.11 -6.07
CA GLN A 68 -21.23 -25.75 -6.15
C GLN A 68 -20.15 -24.72 -6.45
N ILE A 69 -18.86 -25.07 -6.34
CA ILE A 69 -17.75 -24.16 -6.63
C ILE A 69 -17.39 -24.29 -8.12
N TYR A 70 -17.78 -23.30 -8.92
CA TYR A 70 -17.50 -23.29 -10.35
C TYR A 70 -16.35 -22.36 -10.71
N ILE A 71 -15.33 -22.86 -11.41
CA ILE A 71 -14.17 -22.09 -11.87
C ILE A 71 -14.32 -21.87 -13.38
N ASN A 72 -14.60 -20.64 -13.79
CA ASN A 72 -15.02 -20.33 -15.15
C ASN A 72 -13.94 -20.53 -16.20
N ASN A 73 -12.71 -20.21 -15.84
CA ASN A 73 -11.57 -20.16 -16.74
C ASN A 73 -10.64 -21.37 -16.55
N PHE A 74 -11.12 -22.47 -15.98
CA PHE A 74 -10.27 -23.62 -15.64
C PHE A 74 -9.80 -24.37 -16.89
N ASP A 75 -10.72 -24.90 -17.70
CA ASP A 75 -10.38 -25.75 -18.87
C ASP A 75 -9.52 -25.03 -19.91
N GLU A 76 -9.74 -23.72 -20.09
CA GLU A 76 -8.94 -22.87 -20.98
C GLU A 76 -7.51 -22.65 -20.50
N ASN A 77 -7.31 -22.54 -19.19
CA ASN A 77 -6.00 -22.26 -18.60
C ASN A 77 -5.27 -23.53 -18.14
N CYS A 78 -5.96 -24.66 -18.11
CA CYS A 78 -5.43 -25.99 -17.79
C CYS A 78 -5.29 -26.98 -18.99
N PRO A 79 -4.85 -26.56 -20.21
CA PRO A 79 -4.47 -27.49 -21.28
C PRO A 79 -3.07 -28.10 -20.96
N PRO A 80 -2.50 -29.03 -21.77
CA PRO A 80 -1.48 -29.96 -21.28
C PRO A 80 -0.22 -29.25 -20.72
N LYS A 81 -0.19 -29.18 -19.39
CA LYS A 81 0.93 -29.04 -18.43
C LYS A 81 1.88 -27.84 -18.48
N ASN A 82 1.79 -26.91 -19.43
CA ASN A 82 2.85 -25.88 -19.59
C ASN A 82 2.40 -24.42 -19.42
N ASN A 83 1.23 -24.15 -18.84
CA ASN A 83 0.83 -22.77 -18.56
C ASN A 83 1.58 -22.21 -17.34
N VAL A 84 2.66 -21.47 -17.61
CA VAL A 84 3.54 -20.85 -16.60
C VAL A 84 3.07 -19.45 -16.18
N ASP A 85 1.97 -18.95 -16.74
CA ASP A 85 1.41 -17.67 -16.34
C ASP A 85 0.87 -17.76 -14.92
N LYS A 86 0.92 -16.63 -14.20
CA LYS A 86 0.33 -16.53 -12.86
C LYS A 86 -1.16 -16.92 -12.89
N ALA A 87 -1.54 -17.80 -11.99
CA ALA A 87 -2.91 -18.25 -11.84
C ALA A 87 -3.78 -17.12 -11.29
N SER A 88 -4.85 -16.83 -12.04
CA SER A 88 -5.91 -15.91 -11.61
C SER A 88 -7.27 -16.59 -11.84
N PRO A 89 -7.63 -17.59 -11.01
CA PRO A 89 -8.92 -18.25 -11.09
C PRO A 89 -10.06 -17.25 -10.91
N LYS A 90 -11.02 -17.33 -11.84
CA LYS A 90 -12.31 -16.64 -11.78
C LYS A 90 -13.36 -17.68 -11.41
N PHE A 91 -13.93 -17.57 -10.22
CA PHE A 91 -14.85 -18.57 -9.70
C PHE A 91 -16.06 -17.93 -9.03
N TYR A 92 -17.13 -18.71 -8.91
CA TYR A 92 -18.38 -18.30 -8.29
C TYR A 92 -19.11 -19.53 -7.74
N ILE A 93 -20.13 -19.29 -6.92
CA ILE A 93 -20.92 -20.35 -6.29
C ILE A 93 -22.23 -20.50 -7.06
N ILE A 94 -22.54 -21.72 -7.48
CA ILE A 94 -23.82 -22.05 -8.12
C ILE A 94 -24.84 -22.50 -7.08
N LYS A 95 -26.12 -22.38 -7.42
CA LYS A 95 -27.22 -22.89 -6.59
C LYS A 95 -27.11 -24.41 -6.41
N PRO A 96 -27.60 -24.97 -5.29
CA PRO A 96 -27.65 -26.41 -5.09
C PRO A 96 -28.42 -27.09 -6.24
N GLY A 97 -27.76 -28.02 -6.95
CA GLY A 97 -28.35 -28.71 -8.11
C GLY A 97 -28.54 -27.86 -9.37
N GLY A 98 -28.12 -26.60 -9.35
CA GLY A 98 -28.23 -25.68 -10.48
C GLY A 98 -27.15 -25.91 -11.54
N ALA A 99 -27.36 -25.32 -12.72
CA ALA A 99 -26.36 -25.26 -13.78
C ALA A 99 -25.32 -24.14 -13.54
N TYR A 100 -24.32 -24.05 -14.42
CA TYR A 100 -23.22 -23.07 -14.30
C TYR A 100 -23.70 -21.61 -14.41
N ASP A 101 -24.83 -21.35 -15.06
CA ASP A 101 -25.44 -20.03 -15.20
C ASP A 101 -26.31 -19.65 -13.99
N GLU A 102 -26.64 -20.61 -13.12
CA GLU A 102 -27.44 -20.40 -11.93
C GLU A 102 -26.61 -19.97 -10.72
N VAL A 103 -26.08 -18.76 -10.77
CA VAL A 103 -25.22 -18.22 -9.70
C VAL A 103 -26.00 -17.94 -8.42
N ASN A 104 -25.49 -18.46 -7.31
CA ASN A 104 -25.86 -18.05 -5.97
C ASN A 104 -25.07 -16.79 -5.59
N LYS A 105 -25.68 -15.63 -5.87
CA LYS A 105 -25.07 -14.31 -5.63
C LYS A 105 -24.68 -14.11 -4.17
N ASN A 106 -25.56 -14.44 -3.24
CA ASN A 106 -25.33 -14.21 -1.81
C ASN A 106 -24.17 -15.06 -1.29
N ALA A 107 -24.14 -16.36 -1.63
CA ALA A 107 -23.03 -17.23 -1.27
C ALA A 107 -21.71 -16.75 -1.90
N THR A 108 -21.74 -16.29 -3.16
CA THR A 108 -20.56 -15.74 -3.84
C THR A 108 -20.03 -14.47 -3.15
N ILE A 109 -20.92 -13.58 -2.71
CA ILE A 109 -20.54 -12.38 -1.95
C ILE A 109 -19.94 -12.75 -0.59
N LYS A 110 -20.59 -13.64 0.17
CA LYS A 110 -20.06 -14.15 1.46
C LYS A 110 -18.71 -14.82 1.32
N ALA A 111 -18.51 -15.59 0.25
CA ALA A 111 -17.23 -16.22 -0.06
C ALA A 111 -16.13 -15.17 -0.28
N TYR A 112 -16.43 -14.12 -1.04
CA TYR A 112 -15.52 -13.01 -1.24
C TYR A 112 -15.18 -12.31 0.08
N GLU A 113 -16.18 -11.97 0.90
CA GLU A 113 -15.97 -11.31 2.19
C GLU A 113 -15.08 -12.15 3.11
N THR A 114 -15.34 -13.46 3.17
CA THR A 114 -14.56 -14.41 3.96
C THR A 114 -13.12 -14.48 3.47
N LEU A 115 -12.90 -14.68 2.17
CA LEU A 115 -11.56 -14.76 1.59
C LEU A 115 -10.77 -13.47 1.72
N ARG A 116 -11.45 -12.33 1.54
CA ARG A 116 -10.87 -11.01 1.74
C ARG A 116 -10.45 -10.82 3.18
N TYR A 117 -11.32 -11.12 4.14
CA TYR A 117 -11.00 -11.04 5.57
C TYR A 117 -9.77 -11.91 5.90
N LEU A 118 -9.72 -13.15 5.40
CA LEU A 118 -8.57 -14.02 5.62
C LEU A 118 -7.29 -13.48 5.00
N THR A 119 -7.38 -12.89 3.81
CA THR A 119 -6.22 -12.34 3.09
C THR A 119 -5.70 -11.08 3.78
N ASP A 120 -6.59 -10.12 4.07
CA ASP A 120 -6.27 -8.82 4.68
C ASP A 120 -5.67 -9.00 6.10
N ASN A 121 -6.08 -10.03 6.83
CA ASN A 121 -5.57 -10.34 8.17
C ASN A 121 -4.41 -11.36 8.20
N ASN A 122 -3.85 -11.75 7.04
CA ASN A 122 -2.82 -12.79 6.93
C ASN A 122 -3.21 -14.16 7.52
N LEU A 123 -4.50 -14.46 7.59
CA LEU A 123 -5.09 -15.71 8.06
C LEU A 123 -5.29 -16.74 6.93
N GLY A 124 -4.54 -16.62 5.83
CA GLY A 124 -4.64 -17.53 4.67
C GLY A 124 -4.42 -19.01 4.99
N VAL A 125 -3.84 -19.34 6.15
CA VAL A 125 -3.76 -20.73 6.65
C VAL A 125 -5.15 -21.36 6.87
N LEU A 126 -6.17 -20.54 7.20
CA LEU A 126 -7.55 -21.00 7.38
C LEU A 126 -8.24 -21.34 6.06
N ALA A 127 -7.81 -20.71 4.95
CA ALA A 127 -8.22 -21.13 3.59
C ALA A 127 -7.50 -22.43 3.14
N GLY A 128 -6.53 -22.90 3.93
CA GLY A 128 -5.78 -24.14 3.74
C GLY A 128 -4.26 -23.90 3.74
N PRO A 129 -3.47 -24.84 4.28
CA PRO A 129 -2.01 -24.70 4.37
C PRO A 129 -1.33 -24.40 3.03
N LEU A 130 -1.85 -24.95 1.92
CA LEU A 130 -1.32 -24.70 0.58
C LEU A 130 -1.58 -23.27 0.08
N PHE A 131 -2.55 -22.54 0.63
CA PHE A 131 -2.84 -21.15 0.24
C PHE A 131 -2.18 -20.11 1.15
N GLN A 132 -1.50 -20.55 2.21
CA GLN A 132 -0.83 -19.66 3.15
C GLN A 132 0.22 -18.79 2.43
N ARG A 133 0.03 -17.46 2.46
CA ARG A 133 0.88 -16.46 1.78
C ARG A 133 0.97 -16.61 0.25
N LYS A 134 0.12 -17.44 -0.36
CA LYS A 134 0.05 -17.67 -1.80
C LYS A 134 -1.06 -16.88 -2.48
N ILE A 135 -2.05 -16.39 -1.72
CA ILE A 135 -3.06 -15.45 -2.21
C ILE A 135 -2.44 -14.05 -2.21
N GLU A 136 -2.30 -13.44 -3.39
CA GLU A 136 -1.80 -12.06 -3.53
C GLU A 136 -2.95 -11.05 -3.41
N LYS A 137 -4.10 -11.38 -3.98
CA LYS A 137 -5.23 -10.47 -4.07
C LYS A 137 -6.55 -11.23 -4.25
N VAL A 138 -7.62 -10.71 -3.65
CA VAL A 138 -8.98 -11.20 -3.86
C VAL A 138 -9.87 -10.02 -4.23
N GLU A 139 -10.56 -10.10 -5.37
CA GLU A 139 -11.50 -9.08 -5.83
C GLU A 139 -12.83 -9.71 -6.20
N ALA A 140 -13.94 -9.10 -5.80
CA ALA A 140 -15.24 -9.34 -6.41
C ALA A 140 -15.37 -8.49 -7.68
N LYS A 141 -15.91 -9.08 -8.75
CA LYS A 141 -16.13 -8.44 -10.06
C LYS A 141 -17.49 -8.87 -10.63
N GLY A 142 -17.95 -8.11 -11.62
CA GLY A 142 -19.30 -8.24 -12.20
C GLY A 142 -20.18 -7.04 -11.84
N GLU A 143 -21.34 -6.97 -12.49
CA GLU A 143 -22.33 -5.89 -12.31
C GLU A 143 -22.88 -5.82 -10.87
N ASP A 144 -23.10 -6.96 -10.25
CA ASP A 144 -23.64 -7.09 -8.88
C ASP A 144 -22.54 -7.27 -7.81
N ALA A 145 -21.27 -7.01 -8.16
CA ALA A 145 -20.19 -7.14 -7.19
C ALA A 145 -20.30 -6.08 -6.10
N PRO A 146 -20.02 -6.43 -4.83
CA PRO A 146 -20.00 -5.45 -3.76
C PRO A 146 -18.99 -4.35 -4.11
N PRO A 147 -19.33 -3.07 -3.85
CA PRO A 147 -18.42 -1.97 -4.12
C PRO A 147 -17.11 -2.23 -3.38
N LYS A 148 -15.98 -2.06 -4.07
CA LYS A 148 -14.67 -2.20 -3.41
C LYS A 148 -14.68 -1.23 -2.21
N PRO A 149 -14.46 -1.71 -0.97
CA PRO A 149 -14.33 -0.81 0.17
C PRO A 149 -13.24 0.19 -0.19
N THR A 150 -13.60 1.47 -0.11
CA THR A 150 -12.77 2.62 -0.45
C THR A 150 -11.65 2.74 0.58
N GLY A 151 -10.70 1.82 0.56
CA GLY A 151 -9.34 2.11 1.00
C GLY A 151 -8.76 3.04 -0.04
N PHE A 152 -8.21 4.18 0.40
CA PHE A 152 -7.79 5.33 -0.42
C PHE A 152 -7.42 4.91 -1.84
N THR A 153 -8.17 5.44 -2.80
CA THR A 153 -7.89 5.27 -4.23
C THR A 153 -6.44 5.63 -4.52
N GLU A 154 -5.82 5.07 -5.57
CA GLU A 154 -4.42 5.39 -5.91
C GLU A 154 -4.19 6.92 -6.03
N LEU A 155 -5.23 7.64 -6.46
CA LEU A 155 -5.27 9.09 -6.48
C LEU A 155 -5.15 9.68 -5.07
N GLU A 156 -5.98 9.26 -4.12
CA GLU A 156 -5.91 9.75 -2.73
C GLU A 156 -4.59 9.40 -2.03
N ARG A 157 -4.03 8.21 -2.27
CA ARG A 157 -2.69 7.86 -1.76
C ARG A 157 -1.61 8.77 -2.34
N THR A 158 -1.73 9.12 -3.62
CA THR A 158 -0.83 10.06 -4.28
C THR A 158 -0.98 11.48 -3.70
N TYR A 159 -2.21 11.94 -3.42
CA TYR A 159 -2.45 13.23 -2.78
C TYR A 159 -1.91 13.29 -1.34
N ILE A 160 -2.04 12.22 -0.56
CA ILE A 160 -1.45 12.14 0.79
C ILE A 160 0.08 12.22 0.71
N ALA A 161 0.70 11.51 -0.24
CA ALA A 161 2.15 11.55 -0.44
C ALA A 161 2.64 12.94 -0.87
N ILE A 162 1.94 13.61 -1.78
CA ILE A 162 2.22 14.99 -2.19
C ILE A 162 2.06 15.95 -1.01
N GLY A 163 1.01 15.78 -0.20
CA GLY A 163 0.77 16.60 0.98
C GLY A 163 1.91 16.54 2.00
N ILE A 164 2.42 15.33 2.29
CA ILE A 164 3.56 15.14 3.19
C ILE A 164 4.82 15.78 2.61
N ALA A 165 5.11 15.57 1.32
CA ALA A 165 6.28 16.13 0.66
C ALA A 165 6.27 17.67 0.69
N CYS A 166 5.14 18.30 0.35
CA CYS A 166 4.97 19.75 0.40
C CYS A 166 5.06 20.30 1.83
N GLY A 167 4.49 19.61 2.82
CA GLY A 167 4.57 20.00 4.23
C GLY A 167 6.01 20.04 4.76
N ILE A 168 6.81 19.00 4.46
CA ILE A 168 8.22 18.96 4.83
C ILE A 168 9.00 20.10 4.17
N LEU A 169 8.75 20.37 2.89
CA LEU A 169 9.40 21.44 2.13
C LEU A 169 9.09 22.81 2.73
N ALA A 170 7.83 23.08 3.09
CA ALA A 170 7.42 24.32 3.74
C ALA A 170 8.14 24.52 5.09
N ILE A 171 8.24 23.47 5.91
CA ILE A 171 8.95 23.54 7.19
C ILE A 171 10.44 23.87 7.00
N ILE A 172 11.11 23.22 6.04
CA ILE A 172 12.52 23.49 5.74
C ILE A 172 12.72 24.95 5.32
N VAL A 173 11.85 25.47 4.44
CA VAL A 173 11.91 26.86 3.99
C VAL A 173 11.65 27.82 5.14
N SER A 174 10.66 27.56 6.00
CA SER A 174 10.38 28.37 7.18
C SER A 174 11.59 28.43 8.13
N ILE A 175 12.24 27.30 8.39
CA ILE A 175 13.46 27.26 9.21
C ILE A 175 14.60 28.05 8.55
N ALA A 176 14.80 27.88 7.25
CA ALA A 176 15.84 28.61 6.51
C ALA A 176 15.63 30.14 6.55
N VAL A 177 14.39 30.60 6.41
CA VAL A 177 14.04 32.02 6.52
C VAL A 177 14.30 32.54 7.93
N ILE A 178 13.89 31.80 8.97
CA ILE A 178 14.14 32.18 10.37
C ILE A 178 15.65 32.30 10.64
N VAL A 179 16.44 31.32 10.20
CA VAL A 179 17.90 31.33 10.36
C VAL A 179 18.53 32.49 9.59
N TYR A 180 18.07 32.77 8.37
CA TYR A 180 18.54 33.90 7.57
C TYR A 180 18.25 35.24 8.25
N VAL A 181 17.03 35.45 8.76
CA VAL A 181 16.65 36.67 9.49
C VAL A 181 17.49 36.85 10.76
N ILE A 182 17.72 35.78 11.52
CA ILE A 182 18.58 35.83 12.73
C ILE A 182 20.03 36.19 12.33
N LYS A 183 20.56 35.58 11.27
CA LYS A 183 21.93 35.85 10.79
C LYS A 183 22.08 37.28 10.29
N ASN A 184 21.08 37.81 9.58
CA ASN A 184 21.08 39.19 9.09
C ASN A 184 20.94 40.20 10.24
N LYS A 185 20.12 39.91 11.26
CA LYS A 185 20.03 40.73 12.49
C LYS A 185 21.37 40.75 13.26
N LYS A 186 22.08 39.61 13.32
CA LYS A 186 23.40 39.51 13.96
C LYS A 186 24.51 40.23 13.17
N ASN A 187 24.41 40.27 11.84
CA ASN A 187 25.36 40.98 10.98
C ASN A 187 25.05 42.49 10.86
N GLY A 188 23.78 42.90 10.95
CA GLY A 188 23.36 44.31 10.95
C GLY A 188 23.42 44.99 12.32
N GLY A 189 23.42 44.23 13.41
CA GLY A 189 23.51 44.77 14.78
C GLY A 189 24.93 45.13 15.25
N ARG A 190 25.98 44.81 14.47
CA ARG A 190 27.37 45.00 14.92
C ARG A 190 28.03 46.31 14.45
N THR A 191 27.27 47.24 13.88
CA THR A 191 27.83 48.50 13.34
C THR A 191 27.40 49.76 14.11
N ASN A 192 26.49 49.68 15.10
CA ASN A 192 25.97 50.88 15.78
C ASN A 192 26.05 50.83 17.32
N GLU A 193 26.98 50.09 17.91
CA GLU A 193 27.18 50.07 19.37
C GLU A 193 28.55 50.59 19.83
N ASN A 194 29.29 51.28 18.95
CA ASN A 194 30.58 51.91 19.31
C ASN A 194 30.59 53.44 19.18
N LYS A 195 29.44 54.08 18.92
CA LYS A 195 29.37 55.55 18.84
C LYS A 195 28.68 56.22 20.03
N SER A 196 27.81 55.52 20.78
CA SER A 196 27.06 56.15 21.87
C SER A 196 27.76 56.12 23.24
N THR A 197 28.75 55.25 23.44
CA THR A 197 29.42 55.09 24.76
C THR A 197 30.71 55.90 24.89
N ARG A 198 31.12 56.65 23.86
CA ARG A 198 32.32 57.51 23.91
C ARG A 198 32.04 58.98 24.19
N GLU A 199 30.80 59.45 24.16
CA GLU A 199 30.47 60.84 24.53
C GLU A 199 30.23 61.02 26.03
N PHE A 200 29.84 59.98 26.78
CA PHE A 200 29.59 60.11 28.22
C PHE A 200 30.82 59.90 29.13
N ILE A 201 31.94 59.39 28.60
CA ILE A 201 33.19 59.17 29.38
C ILE A 201 34.22 60.30 29.14
N GLY A 202 33.88 61.29 28.30
CA GLY A 202 34.74 62.44 27.99
C GLY A 202 34.61 63.63 28.95
N GLU A 203 33.55 63.66 29.77
CA GLU A 203 33.18 64.84 30.57
C GLU A 203 33.39 64.66 32.09
N GLU A 204 33.77 63.47 32.56
CA GLU A 204 34.04 63.22 33.99
C GLU A 204 35.54 63.34 34.35
N ASN A 205 36.44 63.48 33.37
CA ASN A 205 37.90 63.55 33.60
C ASN A 205 38.48 64.98 33.64
N ARG A 206 37.64 66.02 33.84
CA ARG A 206 38.10 67.42 33.95
C ARG A 206 37.78 68.12 35.28
N LEU A 207 37.21 67.43 36.25
CA LEU A 207 37.17 67.88 37.63
C LEU A 207 37.64 66.72 38.50
N HIS A 208 38.93 66.67 38.81
CA HIS A 208 39.45 66.33 40.14
C HIS A 208 40.97 66.29 40.06
N THR A 209 41.53 67.50 40.09
CA THR A 209 42.93 67.78 40.33
C THR A 209 43.21 67.63 41.83
N SER A 210 44.12 66.72 42.20
CA SER A 210 45.06 66.80 43.35
C SER A 210 44.53 66.55 44.79
N PRO A 211 45.41 66.24 45.78
CA PRO A 211 46.22 65.01 45.88
C PRO A 211 46.21 64.40 47.32
N GLU A 212 47.07 63.39 47.54
CA GLU A 212 47.76 63.06 48.82
C GLU A 212 47.08 62.06 49.78
N PHE A 213 47.65 60.85 49.94
CA PHE A 213 48.48 60.46 51.10
C PHE A 213 48.92 58.96 51.05
N ILE A 214 50.05 58.72 51.72
CA ILE A 214 50.95 57.55 51.80
C ILE A 214 50.41 56.39 52.67
N GLY A 215 50.89 55.16 52.41
CA GLY A 215 50.98 54.03 53.37
C GLY A 215 50.78 52.67 52.69
N GLU A 216 51.80 51.94 52.26
CA GLU A 216 52.73 51.10 53.04
C GLU A 216 52.03 50.12 54.01
N GLU A 217 52.00 48.82 53.70
CA GLU A 217 52.76 47.80 54.44
C GLU A 217 52.43 46.36 53.96
N ASN A 218 53.48 45.53 53.96
CA ASN A 218 53.58 44.13 53.59
C ASN A 218 52.89 43.16 54.58
N ARG A 219 52.61 41.93 54.12
CA ARG A 219 53.08 40.62 54.65
C ARG A 219 52.14 39.49 54.17
N LEU A 220 52.60 38.53 53.37
CA LEU A 220 53.45 37.35 53.66
C LEU A 220 52.74 36.20 54.41
N HIS A 221 52.81 35.02 53.74
CA HIS A 221 52.77 33.65 54.29
C HIS A 221 51.42 33.12 54.81
N ALA A 222 51.03 31.85 54.68
CA ALA A 222 51.65 30.64 54.10
C ALA A 222 50.55 29.56 53.87
N SER A 223 50.81 28.65 52.94
CA SER A 223 50.15 27.33 52.77
C SER A 223 50.63 26.31 53.84
N PRO A 224 50.30 24.99 53.76
CA PRO A 224 49.03 24.24 53.77
C PRO A 224 49.17 23.05 54.80
N PRO A 225 48.85 21.75 54.56
CA PRO A 225 47.67 20.99 54.05
C PRO A 225 47.17 19.90 55.07
N HIS A 226 46.43 18.87 54.59
CA HIS A 226 46.00 17.57 55.19
C HIS A 226 44.55 17.54 55.71
N ASN A 227 43.75 16.46 55.62
CA ASN A 227 43.93 15.02 55.30
C ASN A 227 42.54 14.48 54.88
N VAL A 228 42.41 13.66 53.83
CA VAL A 228 42.18 12.19 53.85
C VAL A 228 41.41 11.64 55.06
N SER A 229 40.20 11.14 54.81
CA SER A 229 39.68 9.84 55.26
C SER A 229 38.56 9.41 54.31
#